data_AF-A0A916F3A4-F1
#
_entry.id   AF-A0A916F3A4-F1
#
_cell.length_a   1.000
_cell.length_b   1.000
_cell.length_c   1.000
_cell.angle_alpha   90.00
_cell.angle_beta   90.00
_cell.angle_gamma   90.00
#
_symmetry.space_group_name_H-M   'P 1'
#
loop_
_entity.id
_entity.type
_entity.pdbx_description
1 polymer ?
#
loop_
_entity_poly.entity_id
_entity_poly.type
_entity_poly.pdbx_seq_one_letter_code
_entity_poly.pdbx_strand_id
1 'polypeptide(L)'
;MKRLLRILAVDSVTDLFRYKSFFFLIFFLIAADRVLRKWLGAEKGKRSLGLDQEWGPQLAAYVFETLPGLLLELLTDYRTLLVALALFFFKQLISMWPSSDMRRMHRLERKGFGLLGSLLALQWQQVVWDAIAIGTVCGLVSVWSLLGFSLARLWWAAAPSVGALLLLGGLIGAARPLGMAGFSFSSKLAVISQGGFREKLGLFYRLFFSWPVLWPSYLFFVFRIVVEVIFVALIPAGAILLIDNFWLRITIASLSATPVYSFLKMASFKFFLEVYKPFKLVRDEYRAYYRAGPGGAGDWASKG
;
A
#
# COMPACT_ATOMS: atom_id res chain seq x y z
N MET A 1 -22.41 10.19 -7.36
CA MET A 1 -21.47 9.70 -8.40
C MET A 1 -20.82 10.80 -9.24
N LYS A 2 -21.55 11.72 -9.89
CA LYS A 2 -20.94 12.77 -10.75
C LYS A 2 -19.88 13.65 -10.04
N ARG A 3 -20.10 14.02 -8.77
CA ARG A 3 -19.14 14.77 -7.95
C ARG A 3 -17.88 13.96 -7.59
N LEU A 4 -18.06 12.66 -7.34
CA LEU A 4 -16.99 11.70 -7.02
C LEU A 4 -16.10 11.46 -8.24
N LEU A 5 -16.69 11.30 -9.43
CA LEU A 5 -15.96 11.18 -10.69
C LEU A 5 -15.17 12.43 -11.05
N ARG A 6 -15.74 13.63 -10.86
CA ARG A 6 -15.04 14.90 -11.15
C ARG A 6 -13.84 15.12 -10.22
N ILE A 7 -14.03 14.83 -8.92
CA ILE A 7 -12.98 14.92 -7.90
C ILE A 7 -11.90 13.85 -8.12
N LEU A 8 -12.27 12.65 -8.54
CA LEU A 8 -11.31 11.58 -8.83
C LEU A 8 -10.51 11.87 -10.10
N ALA A 9 -11.17 12.22 -11.21
CA ALA A 9 -10.57 12.32 -12.54
C ALA A 9 -9.80 13.63 -12.81
N VAL A 10 -10.40 14.79 -12.53
CA VAL A 10 -9.89 16.07 -13.07
C VAL A 10 -8.81 16.67 -12.18
N ASP A 11 -9.06 16.76 -10.87
CA ASP A 11 -8.11 17.41 -9.93
C ASP A 11 -6.85 16.57 -9.69
N SER A 12 -6.91 15.25 -9.91
CA SER A 12 -5.79 14.34 -9.62
C SER A 12 -4.72 14.33 -10.72
N VAL A 13 -5.07 14.72 -11.95
CA VAL A 13 -4.13 14.79 -13.09
C VAL A 13 -3.25 16.04 -12.99
N THR A 14 -3.80 17.16 -12.53
CA THR A 14 -3.06 18.42 -12.37
C THR A 14 -2.00 18.32 -11.26
N ASP A 15 -2.33 17.62 -10.17
CA ASP A 15 -1.39 17.36 -9.08
C ASP A 15 -0.27 16.39 -9.45
N LEU A 16 -0.50 15.53 -10.45
CA LEU A 16 0.45 14.51 -10.94
C LEU A 16 1.78 15.11 -11.39
N PHE A 17 1.74 16.27 -12.06
CA PHE A 17 2.91 16.95 -12.60
C PHE A 17 3.81 17.59 -11.52
N ARG A 18 3.32 17.74 -10.28
CA ARG A 18 4.11 18.30 -9.16
C ARG A 18 4.94 17.26 -8.40
N TYR A 19 4.66 15.95 -8.54
CA TYR A 19 5.30 14.91 -7.72
C TYR A 19 6.61 14.39 -8.31
N LYS A 20 7.75 14.89 -7.80
CA LYS A 20 9.12 14.41 -8.12
C LYS A 20 9.36 12.92 -7.86
N SER A 21 8.52 12.26 -7.07
CA SER A 21 8.51 10.81 -6.85
C SER A 21 8.26 9.99 -8.13
N PHE A 22 7.82 10.63 -9.22
CA PHE A 22 7.74 10.08 -10.57
C PHE A 22 9.07 9.50 -11.06
N PHE A 23 10.19 10.21 -10.85
CA PHE A 23 11.51 9.77 -11.31
C PHE A 23 12.02 8.52 -10.56
N PHE A 24 11.63 8.35 -9.30
CA PHE A 24 11.99 7.16 -8.54
C PHE A 24 11.29 5.90 -9.07
N LEU A 25 10.02 5.99 -9.49
CA LEU A 25 9.32 4.84 -10.05
C LEU A 25 9.96 4.41 -11.39
N ILE A 26 10.34 5.37 -12.22
CA ILE A 26 11.09 5.10 -13.47
C ILE A 26 12.43 4.43 -13.15
N PHE A 27 13.17 4.93 -12.15
CA PHE A 27 14.42 4.31 -11.72
C PHE A 27 14.23 2.86 -11.27
N PHE A 28 13.19 2.59 -10.46
CA PHE A 28 12.86 1.22 -10.06
C PHE A 28 12.49 0.33 -11.25
N LEU A 29 11.74 0.85 -12.24
CA LEU A 29 11.42 0.11 -13.46
C LEU A 29 12.68 -0.22 -14.29
N ILE A 30 13.62 0.72 -14.39
CA ILE A 30 14.92 0.49 -15.05
C ILE A 30 15.76 -0.55 -14.30
N ALA A 31 15.79 -0.47 -12.96
CA ALA A 31 16.49 -1.45 -12.14
C ALA A 31 15.87 -2.85 -12.26
N ALA A 32 14.54 -2.93 -12.21
CA ALA A 32 13.79 -4.17 -12.41
C ALA A 32 14.04 -4.77 -13.81
N ASP A 33 14.03 -3.95 -14.87
CA ASP A 33 14.37 -4.38 -16.24
C ASP A 33 15.75 -5.03 -16.30
N ARG A 34 16.77 -4.40 -15.70
CA ARG A 34 18.15 -4.92 -15.68
C ARG A 34 18.26 -6.23 -14.91
N VAL A 35 17.62 -6.32 -13.74
CA VAL A 35 17.65 -7.53 -12.91
C VAL A 35 16.92 -8.68 -13.61
N LEU A 36 15.71 -8.42 -14.13
CA LEU A 36 14.90 -9.42 -14.81
C LEU A 36 15.61 -9.97 -16.05
N ARG A 37 16.21 -9.11 -16.88
CA ARG A 37 16.96 -9.58 -18.06
C ARG A 37 18.25 -10.32 -17.71
N LYS A 38 18.92 -9.94 -16.62
CA LYS A 38 20.10 -10.67 -16.11
C LYS A 38 19.73 -12.05 -15.59
N TRP A 39 18.59 -12.18 -14.90
CA TRP A 39 18.13 -13.44 -14.29
C TRP A 39 17.42 -14.37 -15.27
N LEU A 40 16.61 -13.83 -16.18
CA LEU A 40 15.81 -14.64 -17.11
C LEU A 40 16.60 -15.10 -18.34
N GLY A 41 17.79 -14.54 -18.58
CA GLY A 41 18.55 -14.80 -19.79
C GLY A 41 17.87 -14.23 -21.03
N ALA A 42 18.64 -13.85 -22.04
CA ALA A 42 18.12 -13.32 -23.29
C ALA A 42 17.43 -14.37 -24.20
N GLU A 43 17.08 -15.55 -23.68
CA GLU A 43 16.43 -16.61 -24.44
C GLU A 43 14.92 -16.37 -24.49
N LYS A 44 14.54 -15.58 -25.49
CA LYS A 44 13.16 -15.28 -25.83
C LYS A 44 12.40 -16.53 -26.30
N GLY A 45 11.15 -16.63 -25.86
CA GLY A 45 10.07 -17.10 -26.73
C GLY A 45 9.71 -18.58 -26.69
N LYS A 46 10.34 -19.42 -25.85
CA LYS A 46 9.97 -20.85 -25.74
C LYS A 46 9.79 -21.39 -24.33
N ARG A 47 9.87 -20.56 -23.29
CA ARG A 47 9.21 -20.92 -22.04
C ARG A 47 7.74 -20.58 -22.23
N SER A 48 6.94 -21.58 -22.63
CA SER A 48 5.56 -21.57 -22.18
C SER A 48 5.61 -21.22 -20.69
N LEU A 49 4.76 -20.31 -20.23
CA LEU A 49 4.47 -20.20 -18.81
C LEU A 49 3.83 -21.53 -18.43
N GLY A 50 4.67 -22.57 -18.27
CA GLY A 50 4.33 -23.93 -17.93
C GLY A 50 3.91 -23.96 -16.47
N LEU A 51 2.78 -23.30 -16.21
CA LEU A 51 1.83 -23.71 -15.19
C LEU A 51 1.25 -25.11 -15.54
N ASP A 52 1.67 -25.68 -16.66
CA ASP A 52 1.39 -27.03 -17.12
C ASP A 52 2.01 -28.08 -16.19
N GLN A 53 1.09 -28.69 -15.44
CA GLN A 53 1.10 -29.98 -14.74
C GLN A 53 2.16 -30.28 -13.66
N GLU A 54 3.41 -29.83 -13.75
CA GLU A 54 4.44 -30.25 -12.78
C GLU A 54 4.68 -29.22 -11.65
N TRP A 55 4.71 -27.93 -11.97
CA TRP A 55 5.03 -26.89 -10.99
C TRP A 55 3.90 -26.63 -9.99
N GLY A 56 2.65 -26.73 -10.42
CA GLY A 56 1.49 -26.48 -9.57
C GLY A 56 1.40 -27.46 -8.39
N PRO A 57 1.42 -28.78 -8.63
CA PRO A 57 1.40 -29.77 -7.56
C PRO A 57 2.63 -29.71 -6.64
N GLN A 58 3.84 -29.49 -7.18
CA GLN A 58 5.06 -29.35 -6.38
C GLN A 58 5.01 -28.12 -5.48
N LEU A 59 4.55 -26.98 -6.01
CA LEU A 59 4.37 -25.76 -5.23
C LEU A 59 3.29 -25.94 -4.14
N ALA A 60 2.19 -26.59 -4.47
CA ALA A 60 1.13 -26.88 -3.52
C ALA A 60 1.63 -27.77 -2.37
N ALA A 61 2.35 -28.86 -2.68
CA ALA A 61 2.97 -29.73 -1.69
C ALA A 61 3.94 -28.94 -0.80
N TYR A 62 4.84 -28.13 -1.39
CA TYR A 62 5.74 -27.28 -0.62
C TYR A 62 4.99 -26.33 0.33
N VAL A 63 3.93 -25.65 -0.15
CA VAL A 63 3.15 -24.68 0.63
C VAL A 63 2.39 -25.34 1.79
N PHE A 64 1.83 -26.53 1.60
CA PHE A 64 1.00 -27.19 2.62
C PHE A 64 1.79 -28.10 3.56
N GLU A 65 2.92 -28.66 3.12
CA GLU A 65 3.67 -29.68 3.87
C GLU A 65 4.98 -29.15 4.43
N THR A 66 5.74 -28.37 3.65
CA THR A 66 7.09 -27.90 4.04
C THR A 66 7.07 -26.52 4.69
N LEU A 67 6.38 -25.56 4.06
CA LEU A 67 6.36 -24.15 4.47
C LEU A 67 5.91 -23.93 5.92
N PRO A 68 4.90 -24.65 6.48
CA PRO A 68 4.50 -24.44 7.87
C PRO A 68 5.61 -24.74 8.88
N GLY A 69 6.40 -25.79 8.62
CA GLY A 69 7.55 -26.14 9.46
C GLY A 69 8.62 -25.05 9.41
N LEU A 70 9.01 -24.63 8.19
CA LEU A 70 9.97 -23.55 7.98
C LEU A 70 9.54 -22.22 8.63
N LEU A 71 8.25 -21.87 8.53
CA LEU A 71 7.71 -20.67 9.17
C LEU A 71 7.78 -20.76 10.69
N LEU A 72 7.51 -21.93 11.27
CA LEU A 72 7.56 -22.12 12.71
C LEU A 72 9.00 -22.05 13.24
N GLU A 73 9.94 -22.65 12.53
CA GLU A 73 11.38 -22.50 12.81
C GLU A 73 11.81 -21.02 12.76
N LEU A 74 11.39 -20.31 11.72
CA LEU A 74 11.73 -18.90 11.54
C LEU A 74 11.12 -17.99 12.63
N LEU A 75 9.89 -18.28 13.06
CA LEU A 75 9.20 -17.54 14.13
C LEU A 75 9.75 -17.83 15.53
N THR A 76 10.34 -19.01 15.74
CA THR A 76 10.93 -19.41 17.03
C THR A 76 12.41 -19.05 17.15
N ASP A 77 13.10 -18.79 16.04
CA ASP A 77 14.46 -18.29 16.04
C ASP A 77 14.54 -16.82 16.51
N TYR A 78 15.19 -16.61 17.67
CA TYR A 78 15.42 -15.28 18.23
C TYR A 78 16.16 -14.34 17.27
N ARG A 79 17.02 -14.87 16.38
CA ARG A 79 17.76 -14.06 15.40
C ARG A 79 16.82 -13.42 14.40
N THR A 80 15.87 -14.19 13.88
CA THR A 80 14.82 -13.69 13.01
C THR A 80 13.99 -12.62 13.71
N LEU A 81 13.61 -12.86 14.97
CA LEU A 81 12.84 -11.88 15.75
C LEU A 81 13.62 -10.58 15.96
N LEU A 82 14.92 -10.64 16.23
CA LEU A 82 15.79 -9.46 16.33
C LEU A 82 15.91 -8.72 15.01
N VAL A 83 16.05 -9.44 13.88
CA VAL A 83 16.08 -8.83 12.55
C VAL A 83 14.74 -8.15 12.23
N ALA A 84 13.62 -8.81 12.53
CA ALA A 84 12.29 -8.24 12.32
C ALA A 84 12.08 -6.97 13.18
N LEU A 85 12.54 -6.99 14.43
CA LEU A 85 12.51 -5.83 15.33
C LEU A 85 13.39 -4.69 14.80
N ALA A 86 14.61 -5.00 14.37
CA ALA A 86 15.53 -4.02 13.78
C ALA A 86 14.93 -3.40 12.49
N LEU A 87 14.36 -4.22 11.62
CA LEU A 87 13.65 -3.77 10.42
C LEU A 87 12.43 -2.92 10.76
N PHE A 88 11.68 -3.25 11.81
CA PHE A 88 10.58 -2.42 12.29
C PHE A 88 11.08 -1.05 12.71
N PHE A 89 12.09 -0.96 13.57
CA PHE A 89 12.67 0.33 13.99
C PHE A 89 13.26 1.10 12.82
N PHE A 90 13.96 0.44 11.91
CA PHE A 90 14.50 1.04 10.69
C PHE A 90 13.40 1.59 9.79
N LYS A 91 12.31 0.83 9.58
CA LYS A 91 11.12 1.31 8.86
C LYS A 91 10.50 2.50 9.58
N GLN A 92 10.44 2.51 10.92
CA GLN A 92 9.92 3.66 11.65
C GLN A 92 10.78 4.89 11.42
N LEU A 93 12.11 4.77 11.54
CA LEU A 93 13.07 5.83 11.25
C LEU A 93 12.88 6.41 9.85
N ILE A 94 12.72 5.57 8.83
CA ILE A 94 12.46 6.02 7.45
C ILE A 94 11.07 6.66 7.32
N SER A 95 10.02 6.06 7.87
CA SER A 95 8.65 6.59 7.74
C SER A 95 8.39 7.89 8.50
N MET A 96 9.22 8.18 9.51
CA MET A 96 9.23 9.47 10.19
C MET A 96 9.76 10.61 9.34
N TRP A 97 10.57 10.31 8.32
CA TRP A 97 11.09 11.34 7.42
C TRP A 97 9.97 11.96 6.57
N PRO A 98 9.19 11.24 5.75
CA PRO A 98 8.10 11.83 4.98
C PRO A 98 6.98 12.36 5.87
N SER A 99 6.65 11.70 6.98
CA SER A 99 5.51 12.11 7.82
C SER A 99 5.80 13.35 8.67
N SER A 100 7.06 13.60 9.03
CA SER A 100 7.49 14.87 9.64
C SER A 100 7.66 15.97 8.59
N ASP A 101 8.15 15.64 7.39
CA ASP A 101 8.32 16.60 6.29
C ASP A 101 6.98 17.05 5.71
N MET A 102 6.02 16.14 5.52
CA MET A 102 4.66 16.47 5.04
C MET A 102 3.88 17.28 6.08
N ARG A 103 4.04 16.99 7.39
CA ARG A 103 3.44 17.79 8.47
C ARG A 103 4.03 19.20 8.56
N ARG A 104 5.35 19.34 8.39
CA ARG A 104 6.04 20.64 8.46
C ARG A 104 5.89 21.46 7.18
N MET A 105 5.77 20.82 6.00
CA MET A 105 5.43 21.48 4.73
C MET A 105 4.01 22.06 4.74
N HIS A 106 3.02 21.33 5.23
CA HIS A 106 1.64 21.85 5.36
C HIS A 106 1.50 23.00 6.36
N ARG A 107 2.49 23.20 7.23
CA ARG A 107 2.50 24.25 8.27
C ARG A 107 3.51 25.38 8.00
N LEU A 108 4.20 25.38 6.84
CA LEU A 108 5.25 26.34 6.52
C LEU A 108 6.35 26.44 7.60
N GLU A 109 6.63 25.34 8.31
CA GLU A 109 7.51 25.30 9.49
C GLU A 109 9.01 25.08 9.16
N ARG A 110 9.48 25.22 7.90
CA ARG A 110 10.91 24.98 7.59
C ARG A 110 11.65 26.10 6.86
N LYS A 111 12.74 26.53 7.52
CA LYS A 111 13.94 27.19 6.97
C LYS A 111 15.18 26.25 6.84
N GLY A 112 15.06 24.91 6.99
CA GLY A 112 16.24 24.03 6.80
C GLY A 112 16.05 22.52 7.00
N PHE A 113 17.04 21.72 6.53
CA PHE A 113 17.16 20.27 6.73
C PHE A 113 17.52 19.94 8.19
N GLY A 114 16.80 18.99 8.82
CA GLY A 114 17.07 18.63 10.21
C GLY A 114 16.54 17.25 10.58
N LEU A 115 17.36 16.24 10.31
CA LEU A 115 17.13 14.82 10.64
C LEU A 115 17.09 14.60 12.17
N LEU A 116 17.99 15.28 12.88
CA LEU A 116 18.04 15.30 14.35
C LEU A 116 16.83 15.99 14.98
N GLY A 117 16.32 17.07 14.39
CA GLY A 117 15.12 17.77 14.87
C GLY A 117 13.80 17.05 14.58
N SER A 118 13.76 16.13 13.61
CA SER A 118 12.64 15.19 13.43
C SER A 118 12.72 14.00 14.40
N LEU A 119 13.93 13.56 14.75
CA LEU A 119 14.14 12.50 15.75
C LEU A 119 13.89 13.00 17.18
N LEU A 120 14.27 14.23 17.53
CA LEU A 120 13.95 14.83 18.84
C LEU A 120 12.47 15.21 18.99
N ALA A 121 11.76 15.41 17.89
CA ALA A 121 10.31 15.65 17.88
C ALA A 121 9.48 14.35 17.90
N LEU A 122 10.13 13.19 18.10
CA LEU A 122 9.47 11.92 18.38
C LEU A 122 8.57 12.06 19.61
N GLN A 123 7.30 12.35 19.37
CA GLN A 123 6.29 12.13 20.37
C GLN A 123 6.05 10.62 20.40
N TRP A 124 6.34 9.95 21.53
CA TRP A 124 6.11 8.52 21.75
C TRP A 124 4.74 8.04 21.26
N GLN A 125 3.74 8.94 21.27
CA GLN A 125 2.41 8.72 20.73
C GLN A 125 2.40 8.28 19.25
N GLN A 126 3.33 8.74 18.42
CA GLN A 126 3.41 8.33 17.02
C GLN A 126 3.98 6.91 16.85
N VAL A 127 5.00 6.55 17.63
CA VAL A 127 5.54 5.19 17.61
C VAL A 127 4.48 4.21 18.10
N VAL A 128 3.77 4.57 19.18
CA VAL A 128 2.65 3.78 19.71
C VAL A 128 1.51 3.70 18.70
N TRP A 129 1.19 4.79 17.99
CA TRP A 129 0.20 4.78 16.90
C TRP A 129 0.57 3.77 15.82
N ASP A 130 1.79 3.87 15.28
CA ASP A 130 2.23 3.01 14.18
C ASP A 130 2.32 1.55 14.63
N ALA A 131 2.79 1.28 15.85
CA ALA A 131 2.82 -0.06 16.42
C ALA A 131 1.41 -0.66 16.54
N ILE A 132 0.46 0.08 17.10
CA ILE A 132 -0.93 -0.40 17.26
C ILE A 132 -1.58 -0.58 15.90
N ALA A 133 -1.50 0.41 15.00
CA ALA A 133 -2.20 0.34 13.73
C ALA A 133 -1.63 -0.75 12.81
N ILE A 134 -0.31 -0.88 12.71
CA ILE A 134 0.33 -1.97 11.95
C ILE A 134 0.04 -3.31 12.62
N GLY A 135 0.18 -3.39 13.95
CA GLY A 135 -0.09 -4.61 14.71
C GLY A 135 -1.53 -5.11 14.55
N THR A 136 -2.52 -4.22 14.60
CA THR A 136 -3.92 -4.56 14.34
C THR A 136 -4.11 -5.08 12.92
N VAL A 137 -3.59 -4.39 11.91
CA VAL A 137 -3.76 -4.81 10.50
C VAL A 137 -3.10 -6.15 10.25
N CYS A 138 -1.84 -6.29 10.64
CA CYS A 138 -1.08 -7.52 10.51
C CYS A 138 -1.76 -8.65 11.30
N GLY A 139 -2.18 -8.41 12.54
CA GLY A 139 -2.88 -9.40 13.36
C GLY A 139 -4.17 -9.90 12.71
N LEU A 140 -5.03 -9.00 12.23
CA LEU A 140 -6.28 -9.37 11.56
C LEU A 140 -6.03 -10.15 10.26
N VAL A 141 -5.10 -9.69 9.43
CA VAL A 141 -4.75 -10.36 8.17
C VAL A 141 -4.10 -11.72 8.45
N SER A 142 -3.26 -11.84 9.48
CA SER A 142 -2.65 -13.09 9.91
C SER A 142 -3.69 -14.09 10.40
N VAL A 143 -4.63 -13.67 11.27
CA VAL A 143 -5.73 -14.55 11.72
C VAL A 143 -6.54 -15.04 10.53
N TRP A 144 -6.91 -14.15 9.61
CA TRP A 144 -7.63 -14.55 8.39
C TRP A 144 -6.81 -15.51 7.51
N SER A 145 -5.53 -15.24 7.33
CA SER A 145 -4.63 -16.07 6.52
C SER A 145 -4.43 -17.45 7.15
N LEU A 146 -4.36 -17.54 8.48
CA LEU A 146 -4.27 -18.82 9.20
C LEU A 146 -5.56 -19.62 9.05
N LEU A 147 -6.73 -18.99 9.16
CA LEU A 147 -8.02 -19.64 8.91
C LEU A 147 -8.13 -20.12 7.47
N GLY A 148 -7.75 -19.28 6.51
CA GLY A 148 -7.76 -19.63 5.08
C GLY A 148 -6.77 -20.75 4.74
N PHE A 149 -5.58 -20.72 5.35
CA PHE A 149 -4.60 -21.80 5.25
C PHE A 149 -5.14 -23.11 5.83
N SER A 150 -5.77 -23.05 7.00
CA SER A 150 -6.35 -24.23 7.66
C SER A 150 -7.42 -24.87 6.79
N LEU A 151 -8.32 -24.06 6.22
CA LEU A 151 -9.35 -24.52 5.31
C LEU A 151 -8.77 -25.13 4.01
N ALA A 152 -7.81 -24.44 3.39
CA ALA A 152 -7.15 -24.92 2.19
C ALA A 152 -6.33 -26.19 2.43
N ARG A 153 -5.70 -26.32 3.61
CA ARG A 153 -4.96 -27.52 4.03
C ARG A 153 -5.90 -28.71 4.25
N LEU A 154 -7.09 -28.50 4.83
CA LEU A 154 -8.09 -29.55 4.96
C LEU A 154 -8.52 -30.08 3.59
N TRP A 155 -8.72 -29.20 2.62
CA TRP A 155 -8.98 -29.61 1.24
C TRP A 155 -7.78 -30.34 0.63
N TRP A 156 -6.57 -29.81 0.78
CA TRP A 156 -5.34 -30.48 0.31
C TRP A 156 -5.22 -31.91 0.85
N ALA A 157 -5.46 -32.10 2.15
CA ALA A 157 -5.40 -33.42 2.80
C ALA A 157 -6.47 -34.39 2.28
N ALA A 158 -7.65 -33.90 1.91
CA ALA A 158 -8.72 -34.73 1.36
C ALA A 158 -8.52 -35.05 -0.14
N ALA A 159 -8.03 -34.10 -0.92
CA ALA A 159 -7.81 -34.23 -2.36
C ALA A 159 -6.65 -33.33 -2.82
N PRO A 160 -5.41 -33.85 -2.84
CA PRO A 160 -4.22 -33.12 -3.27
C PRO A 160 -4.39 -32.59 -4.69
N SER A 161 -4.54 -31.28 -4.82
CA SER A 161 -4.78 -30.63 -6.11
C SER A 161 -4.34 -29.17 -6.08
N VAL A 162 -4.04 -28.63 -7.26
CA VAL A 162 -3.75 -27.19 -7.44
C VAL A 162 -4.94 -26.33 -6.99
N GLY A 163 -6.15 -26.88 -6.97
CA GLY A 163 -7.35 -26.21 -6.47
C GLY A 163 -7.23 -25.72 -5.02
N ALA A 164 -6.56 -26.47 -4.14
CA ALA A 164 -6.32 -26.04 -2.76
C ALA A 164 -5.40 -24.82 -2.69
N LEU A 165 -4.38 -24.75 -3.55
CA LEU A 165 -3.48 -23.60 -3.66
C LEU A 165 -4.22 -22.37 -4.21
N LEU A 166 -5.10 -22.56 -5.21
CA LEU A 166 -5.95 -21.49 -5.74
C LEU A 166 -6.94 -20.97 -4.69
N LEU A 167 -7.53 -21.87 -3.89
CA LEU A 167 -8.38 -21.48 -2.77
C LEU A 167 -7.60 -20.63 -1.77
N LEU A 168 -6.41 -21.08 -1.36
CA LEU A 168 -5.54 -20.33 -0.45
C LEU A 168 -5.23 -18.94 -0.99
N GLY A 169 -4.83 -18.86 -2.26
CA GLY A 169 -4.56 -17.59 -2.94
C GLY A 169 -5.79 -16.67 -2.98
N GLY A 170 -6.98 -17.23 -3.24
CA GLY A 170 -8.24 -16.51 -3.20
C GLY A 170 -8.59 -15.98 -1.81
N LEU A 171 -8.44 -16.81 -0.76
CA LEU A 171 -8.74 -16.43 0.62
C LEU A 171 -7.78 -15.37 1.15
N ILE A 172 -6.47 -15.52 0.92
CA ILE A 172 -5.47 -14.49 1.26
C ILE A 172 -5.73 -13.21 0.45
N GLY A 173 -6.03 -13.38 -0.84
CA GLY A 173 -6.39 -12.28 -1.74
C GLY A 173 -7.59 -11.47 -1.25
N ALA A 174 -8.61 -12.14 -0.68
CA ALA A 174 -9.78 -11.49 -0.11
C ALA A 174 -9.47 -10.62 1.11
N ALA A 175 -8.42 -10.88 1.89
CA ALA A 175 -8.03 -10.01 3.00
C ALA A 175 -7.23 -8.77 2.55
N ARG A 176 -6.63 -8.81 1.35
CA ARG A 176 -5.73 -7.76 0.86
C ARG A 176 -6.38 -6.37 0.79
N PRO A 177 -7.62 -6.20 0.29
CA PRO A 177 -8.28 -4.88 0.28
C PRO A 177 -8.38 -4.27 1.68
N LEU A 178 -8.73 -5.08 2.68
CA LEU A 178 -8.87 -4.62 4.06
C LEU A 178 -7.52 -4.27 4.69
N GLY A 179 -6.49 -5.07 4.45
CA GLY A 179 -5.13 -4.75 4.90
C GLY A 179 -4.62 -3.45 4.28
N MET A 180 -4.84 -3.26 2.98
CA MET A 180 -4.47 -2.05 2.27
C MET A 180 -5.26 -0.82 2.75
N ALA A 181 -6.56 -0.97 3.03
CA ALA A 181 -7.38 0.06 3.65
C ALA A 181 -6.84 0.45 5.03
N GLY A 182 -6.49 -0.55 5.85
CA GLY A 182 -5.94 -0.35 7.19
C GLY A 182 -4.65 0.48 7.16
N PHE A 183 -3.66 0.08 6.35
CA PHE A 183 -2.42 0.86 6.21
C PHE A 183 -2.68 2.26 5.66
N SER A 184 -3.56 2.37 4.65
CA SER A 184 -3.89 3.64 4.00
C SER A 184 -4.60 4.61 4.93
N PHE A 185 -5.53 4.15 5.76
CA PHE A 185 -6.32 5.00 6.65
C PHE A 185 -5.57 5.30 7.93
N SER A 186 -4.78 4.37 8.45
CA SER A 186 -3.87 4.61 9.58
C SER A 186 -2.98 5.81 9.31
N SER A 187 -2.31 5.86 8.14
CA SER A 187 -1.41 6.96 7.80
C SER A 187 -2.14 8.31 7.68
N LYS A 188 -3.43 8.31 7.28
CA LYS A 188 -4.22 9.54 7.14
C LYS A 188 -4.72 10.04 8.49
N LEU A 189 -5.20 9.14 9.34
CA LEU A 189 -5.64 9.46 10.70
C LEU A 189 -4.48 9.96 11.57
N ALA A 190 -3.26 9.42 11.37
CA ALA A 190 -2.05 9.88 12.05
C ALA A 190 -1.73 11.36 11.81
N VAL A 191 -2.06 11.85 10.60
CA VAL A 191 -1.71 13.21 10.14
C VAL A 191 -2.76 14.25 10.52
N ILE A 192 -3.98 13.84 10.87
CA ILE A 192 -5.04 14.77 11.35
C ILE A 192 -4.50 15.56 12.53
N SER A 193 -4.57 16.89 12.46
CA SER A 193 -4.03 17.75 13.51
C SER A 193 -4.91 17.79 14.75
N GLN A 194 -6.23 17.72 14.55
CA GLN A 194 -7.22 17.76 15.62
C GLN A 194 -7.43 16.39 16.31
N GLY A 195 -7.91 16.43 17.55
CA GLY A 195 -8.39 15.26 18.29
C GLY A 195 -7.31 14.47 19.03
N GLY A 196 -7.75 13.79 20.09
CA GLY A 196 -6.88 12.98 20.93
C GLY A 196 -6.50 11.64 20.30
N PHE A 197 -5.42 11.02 20.79
CA PHE A 197 -4.97 9.70 20.36
C PHE A 197 -6.09 8.65 20.39
N ARG A 198 -6.86 8.60 21.49
CA ARG A 198 -7.97 7.65 21.67
C ARG A 198 -9.10 7.85 20.66
N GLU A 199 -9.42 9.09 20.31
CA GLU A 199 -10.46 9.40 19.33
C GLU A 199 -10.06 8.93 17.93
N LYS A 200 -8.81 9.22 17.53
CA LYS A 200 -8.23 8.75 16.27
C LYS A 200 -8.18 7.23 16.20
N LEU A 201 -7.82 6.58 17.30
CA LEU A 201 -7.79 5.13 17.39
C LEU A 201 -9.19 4.53 17.29
N GLY A 202 -10.19 5.15 17.93
CA GLY A 202 -11.59 4.78 17.78
C GLY A 202 -12.06 4.88 16.33
N LEU A 203 -11.70 5.94 15.61
CA LEU A 203 -11.98 6.10 14.18
C LEU A 203 -11.26 5.06 13.31
N PHE A 204 -10.03 4.69 13.66
CA PHE A 204 -9.32 3.62 12.97
C PHE A 204 -10.06 2.29 13.10
N TYR A 205 -10.50 1.93 14.31
CA TYR A 205 -11.27 0.69 14.53
C TYR A 205 -12.64 0.68 13.84
N ARG A 206 -13.24 1.84 13.54
CA ARG A 206 -14.46 1.90 12.72
C ARG A 206 -14.28 1.25 11.35
N LEU A 207 -13.06 1.21 10.79
CA LEU A 207 -12.79 0.48 9.55
C LEU A 207 -13.16 -1.00 9.64
N PHE A 208 -12.93 -1.62 10.79
CA PHE A 208 -13.10 -3.06 10.97
C PHE A 208 -14.47 -3.42 11.57
N PHE A 209 -15.05 -2.54 12.39
CA PHE A 209 -16.27 -2.84 13.13
C PHE A 209 -17.52 -2.09 12.63
N SER A 210 -17.37 -1.08 11.77
CA SER A 210 -18.50 -0.30 11.26
C SER A 210 -18.82 -0.67 9.83
N TRP A 211 -19.95 -1.34 9.61
CA TRP A 211 -20.40 -1.76 8.27
C TRP A 211 -20.40 -0.64 7.22
N PRO A 212 -20.88 0.60 7.53
CA PRO A 212 -20.86 1.72 6.59
C PRO A 212 -19.46 2.22 6.19
N VAL A 213 -18.42 1.86 6.94
CA VAL A 213 -17.03 2.21 6.65
C VAL A 213 -16.32 1.04 5.98
N LEU A 214 -16.51 -0.17 6.51
CA LEU A 214 -15.87 -1.39 6.05
C LEU A 214 -16.21 -1.67 4.59
N TRP A 215 -17.50 -1.78 4.25
CA TRP A 215 -17.91 -2.28 2.93
C TRP A 215 -17.54 -1.35 1.78
N PRO A 216 -17.80 -0.02 1.85
CA PRO A 216 -17.33 0.89 0.82
C PRO A 216 -15.81 0.87 0.68
N SER A 217 -15.07 0.79 1.80
CA SER A 217 -13.61 0.73 1.78
C SER A 217 -13.11 -0.54 1.11
N TYR A 218 -13.68 -1.68 1.48
CA TYR A 218 -13.36 -2.96 0.87
C TYR A 218 -13.53 -2.91 -0.65
N LEU A 219 -14.71 -2.49 -1.14
CA LEU A 219 -15.00 -2.40 -2.58
C LEU A 219 -14.06 -1.43 -3.31
N PHE A 220 -13.80 -0.25 -2.72
CA PHE A 220 -12.86 0.71 -3.28
C PHE A 220 -11.45 0.13 -3.41
N PHE A 221 -10.97 -0.57 -2.38
CA PHE A 221 -9.63 -1.17 -2.40
C PHE A 221 -9.55 -2.41 -3.29
N VAL A 222 -10.62 -3.19 -3.47
CA VAL A 222 -10.71 -4.23 -4.51
C VAL A 222 -10.51 -3.59 -5.89
N PHE A 223 -11.29 -2.56 -6.21
CA PHE A 223 -11.17 -1.86 -7.49
C PHE A 223 -9.76 -1.28 -7.69
N ARG A 224 -9.22 -0.63 -6.65
CA ARG A 224 -7.85 -0.11 -6.67
C ARG A 224 -6.83 -1.20 -6.95
N ILE A 225 -6.92 -2.35 -6.29
CA ILE A 225 -6.00 -3.48 -6.48
C ILE A 225 -6.08 -3.98 -7.92
N VAL A 226 -7.27 -4.11 -8.49
CA VAL A 226 -7.43 -4.53 -9.91
C VAL A 226 -6.74 -3.55 -10.84
N VAL A 227 -6.97 -2.24 -10.68
CA VAL A 227 -6.33 -1.21 -11.50
C VAL A 227 -4.80 -1.22 -11.30
N GLU A 228 -4.32 -1.37 -10.06
CA GLU A 228 -2.90 -1.44 -9.75
C GLU A 228 -2.24 -2.67 -10.37
N VAL A 229 -2.88 -3.85 -10.29
CA VAL A 229 -2.38 -5.07 -10.93
C VAL A 229 -2.29 -4.89 -12.43
N ILE A 230 -3.28 -4.31 -13.09
CA ILE A 230 -3.27 -4.14 -14.55
C ILE A 230 -2.19 -3.14 -14.99
N PHE A 231 -2.21 -1.93 -14.45
CA PHE A 231 -1.41 -0.81 -14.96
C PHE A 231 -0.03 -0.68 -14.32
N VAL A 232 0.14 -1.17 -13.09
CA VAL A 232 1.43 -1.07 -12.37
C VAL A 232 2.21 -2.39 -12.43
N ALA A 233 1.53 -3.54 -12.59
CA ALA A 233 2.21 -4.83 -12.69
C ALA A 233 2.15 -5.46 -14.09
N LEU A 234 0.97 -5.80 -14.61
CA LEU A 234 0.82 -6.60 -15.83
C LEU A 234 1.31 -5.89 -17.08
N ILE A 235 0.90 -4.64 -17.31
CA ILE A 235 1.34 -3.87 -18.48
C ILE A 235 2.87 -3.61 -18.43
N PRO A 236 3.46 -3.13 -17.32
CA PRO A 236 4.91 -2.99 -17.22
C PRO A 236 5.67 -4.31 -17.37
N ALA A 237 5.21 -5.40 -16.76
CA ALA A 237 5.84 -6.71 -16.90
C ALA A 237 5.75 -7.22 -18.36
N GLY A 238 4.59 -7.09 -19.00
CA GLY A 238 4.39 -7.43 -20.41
C GLY A 238 5.29 -6.61 -21.32
N ALA A 239 5.38 -5.30 -21.10
CA ALA A 239 6.32 -4.43 -21.82
C ALA A 239 7.77 -4.89 -21.61
N ILE A 240 8.13 -5.28 -20.38
CA ILE A 240 9.48 -5.72 -20.07
C ILE A 240 9.87 -7.02 -20.79
N LEU A 241 8.95 -7.97 -20.81
CA LEU A 241 9.17 -9.30 -21.33
C LEU A 241 9.03 -9.37 -22.86
N LEU A 242 8.16 -8.56 -23.46
CA LEU A 242 7.80 -8.68 -24.88
C LEU A 242 8.45 -7.62 -25.78
N ILE A 243 8.88 -6.47 -25.23
CA ILE A 243 9.42 -5.36 -26.03
C ILE A 243 10.94 -5.31 -25.94
N ASP A 244 11.59 -5.39 -27.09
CA ASP A 244 13.05 -5.39 -27.19
C ASP A 244 13.67 -4.01 -27.11
N ASN A 245 13.04 -3.05 -27.78
CA ASN A 245 13.52 -1.68 -27.80
C ASN A 245 13.43 -1.10 -26.37
N PHE A 246 14.59 -0.81 -25.79
CA PHE A 246 14.72 -0.29 -24.42
C PHE A 246 13.89 0.97 -24.20
N TRP A 247 13.99 1.94 -25.11
CA TRP A 247 13.30 3.22 -24.98
C TRP A 247 11.79 3.05 -25.05
N LEU A 248 11.29 2.25 -26.00
CA LEU A 248 9.86 1.95 -26.13
C LEU A 248 9.32 1.23 -24.89
N ARG A 249 10.04 0.20 -24.41
CA ARG A 249 9.70 -0.58 -23.22
C ARG A 249 9.59 0.30 -21.97
N ILE A 250 10.64 1.05 -21.66
CA ILE A 250 10.69 1.90 -20.46
C ILE A 250 9.64 3.00 -20.55
N THR A 251 9.40 3.56 -21.74
CA THR A 251 8.36 4.57 -21.96
C THR A 251 6.97 4.00 -21.67
N ILE A 252 6.62 2.82 -22.22
CA ILE A 252 5.32 2.19 -21.98
C ILE A 252 5.15 1.81 -20.51
N ALA A 253 6.16 1.18 -19.90
CA ALA A 253 6.12 0.81 -18.49
C ALA A 253 5.93 2.04 -17.59
N SER A 254 6.64 3.13 -17.88
CA SER A 254 6.58 4.37 -17.10
C SER A 254 5.27 5.13 -17.29
N LEU A 255 4.80 5.27 -18.54
CA LEU A 255 3.53 5.94 -18.86
C LEU A 255 2.32 5.15 -18.35
N SER A 256 2.43 3.83 -18.18
CA SER A 256 1.37 3.02 -17.59
C SER A 256 1.37 3.13 -16.06
N ALA A 257 2.50 2.81 -15.42
CA ALA A 257 2.55 2.66 -13.97
C ALA A 257 2.43 3.99 -13.24
N THR A 258 3.12 5.04 -13.72
CA THR A 258 3.31 6.25 -12.93
C THR A 258 2.07 7.14 -12.80
N PRO A 259 1.34 7.48 -13.90
CA PRO A 259 0.14 8.28 -13.75
C PRO A 259 -0.93 7.55 -12.96
N VAL A 260 -1.07 6.23 -13.17
CA VAL A 260 -2.05 5.42 -12.46
C VAL A 260 -1.71 5.32 -10.98
N TYR A 261 -0.45 5.09 -10.61
CA TYR A 261 -0.05 5.01 -9.21
C TYR A 261 -0.35 6.30 -8.45
N SER A 262 0.05 7.44 -9.01
CA SER A 262 -0.19 8.76 -8.42
C SER A 262 -1.69 9.09 -8.36
N PHE A 263 -2.46 8.76 -9.40
CA PHE A 263 -3.91 8.86 -9.41
C PHE A 263 -4.56 8.03 -8.30
N LEU A 264 -4.21 6.74 -8.17
CA LEU A 264 -4.77 5.84 -7.17
C LEU A 264 -4.44 6.30 -5.74
N LYS A 265 -3.25 6.89 -5.53
CA LYS A 265 -2.85 7.47 -4.24
C LYS A 265 -3.74 8.66 -3.87
N MET A 266 -3.96 9.59 -4.81
CA MET A 266 -4.84 10.75 -4.61
C MET A 266 -6.32 10.32 -4.43
N ALA A 267 -6.79 9.39 -5.26
CA ALA A 267 -8.11 8.79 -5.17
C ALA A 267 -8.37 8.19 -3.78
N SER A 268 -7.37 7.50 -3.23
CA SER A 268 -7.48 6.89 -1.89
C SER A 268 -7.57 7.93 -0.77
N PHE A 269 -6.97 9.10 -0.95
CA PHE A 269 -7.10 10.21 0.00
C PHE A 269 -8.49 10.83 -0.05
N LYS A 270 -8.97 11.18 -1.25
CA LYS A 270 -10.33 11.72 -1.45
C LYS A 270 -11.40 10.74 -0.97
N PHE A 271 -11.22 9.45 -1.26
CA PHE A 271 -12.13 8.40 -0.81
C PHE A 271 -12.17 8.27 0.72
N PHE A 272 -11.01 8.30 1.39
CA PHE A 272 -10.96 8.32 2.86
C PHE A 272 -11.80 9.46 3.44
N LEU A 273 -11.66 10.68 2.89
CA LEU A 273 -12.40 11.84 3.36
C LEU A 273 -13.91 11.67 3.17
N GLU A 274 -14.35 11.06 2.07
CA GLU A 274 -15.77 10.81 1.81
C GLU A 274 -16.35 9.78 2.80
N VAL A 275 -15.66 8.66 3.02
CA VAL A 275 -16.12 7.61 3.94
C VAL A 275 -16.14 8.11 5.39
N TYR A 276 -15.17 8.94 5.77
CA TYR A 276 -15.06 9.45 7.13
C TYR A 276 -15.77 10.80 7.36
N LYS A 277 -16.38 11.38 6.33
CA LYS A 277 -17.15 12.63 6.42
C LYS A 277 -18.21 12.68 7.55
N PRO A 278 -18.90 11.59 7.91
CA PRO A 278 -19.87 11.61 9.00
C PRO A 278 -19.24 11.90 10.38
N PHE A 279 -17.94 11.63 10.55
CA PHE A 279 -17.26 11.82 11.82
C PHE A 279 -16.82 13.26 12.01
N LYS A 280 -17.24 13.89 13.11
CA LYS A 280 -16.98 15.31 13.42
C LYS A 280 -15.51 15.68 13.29
N LEU A 281 -14.61 14.85 13.82
CA LEU A 281 -13.17 15.10 13.78
C LEU A 281 -12.62 15.26 12.36
N VAL A 282 -12.99 14.35 11.45
CA VAL A 282 -12.54 14.38 10.05
C VAL A 282 -13.23 15.50 9.29
N ARG A 283 -14.51 15.75 9.58
CA ARG A 283 -15.28 16.83 8.98
C ARG A 283 -14.72 18.21 9.31
N ASP A 284 -14.27 18.42 10.54
CA ASP A 284 -13.74 19.70 11.00
C ASP A 284 -12.33 19.96 10.41
N GLU A 285 -11.49 18.91 10.30
CA GLU A 285 -10.23 18.97 9.55
C GLU A 285 -10.46 19.25 8.05
N TYR A 286 -11.45 18.58 7.43
CA TYR A 286 -11.82 18.78 6.02
C TYR A 286 -12.31 20.21 5.76
N ARG A 287 -13.10 20.79 6.67
CA ARG A 287 -13.54 22.20 6.56
C ARG A 287 -12.35 23.15 6.58
N ALA A 288 -11.35 22.90 7.41
CA ALA A 288 -10.12 23.70 7.42
C ALA A 288 -9.35 23.55 6.10
N TYR A 289 -9.17 22.32 5.61
CA TYR A 289 -8.47 22.02 4.34
C TYR A 289 -9.13 22.67 3.12
N TYR A 290 -10.47 22.60 3.00
CA TYR A 290 -11.19 23.19 1.85
C TYR A 290 -11.43 24.70 2.00
N ARG A 291 -11.46 25.26 3.22
CA ARG A 291 -11.45 26.72 3.42
C ARG A 291 -10.10 27.33 3.02
N ALA A 292 -9.01 26.59 3.14
CA ALA A 292 -7.69 27.00 2.64
C ALA A 292 -7.56 26.91 1.10
N GLY A 293 -8.51 26.26 0.42
CA GLY A 293 -8.59 26.14 -1.04
C GLY A 293 -7.45 25.33 -1.69
N PRO A 294 -7.61 24.86 -2.94
CA PRO A 294 -6.53 24.23 -3.72
C PRO A 294 -5.38 25.19 -4.10
N GLY A 295 -5.37 26.42 -3.58
CA GLY A 295 -4.37 27.45 -3.80
C GLY A 295 -3.66 27.95 -2.51
N GLY A 296 -4.02 27.46 -1.32
CA GLY A 296 -3.52 28.00 -0.04
C GLY A 296 -2.05 27.73 0.28
N ALA A 297 -1.30 27.06 -0.60
CA ALA A 297 0.15 26.88 -0.48
C ALA A 297 0.97 27.89 -1.33
N GLY A 298 0.31 28.88 -1.93
CA GLY A 298 1.00 29.92 -2.68
C GLY A 298 0.17 31.19 -2.83
N ASP A 299 0.01 31.96 -1.76
CA ASP A 299 -0.23 33.42 -1.83
C ASP A 299 -0.13 34.09 -0.44
N TRP A 300 1.05 34.03 0.20
CA TRP A 300 1.35 34.78 1.43
C TRP A 300 2.07 36.11 1.18
N ALA A 301 1.88 36.73 0.02
CA ALA A 301 2.34 38.10 -0.23
C ALA A 301 1.61 38.73 -1.42
N SER A 302 0.41 39.26 -1.16
CA SER A 302 -0.39 40.24 -1.92
C SER A 302 -1.83 39.73 -1.98
N LYS A 303 -2.86 40.40 -1.51
CA LYS A 303 -3.14 41.82 -1.33
C LYS A 303 -4.08 41.98 -0.13
N GLY A 304 -4.13 43.19 0.41
CA GLY A 304 -4.86 43.59 1.62
C GLY A 304 -6.36 43.45 1.58
#